data_AF-A0A947Z2E6-F1
#
_entry.id   AF-A0A947Z2E6-F1
#
_cell.length_a   1.000
_cell.length_b   1.000
_cell.length_c   1.000
_cell.angle_alpha   90.00
_cell.angle_beta   90.00
_cell.angle_gamma   90.00
#
_symmetry.space_group_name_H-M   'P 1'
#
loop_
_entity.id
_entity.type
_entity.pdbx_description
1 polymer ?
#
loop_
_entity_poly.entity_id
_entity_poly.type
_entity_poly.pdbx_seq_one_letter_code
_entity_poly.pdbx_strand_id
1 'polypeptide(L)'
;MPFRVALENRNVAVFNTGRHVLVDASGAGQGRYCMAAVCMEDGVVVQLHSKPCEAFSSVLAEQESIEWGCEIWPDAWVWNDCIPAIEAVLLETPALLGKLYWPTPRMRKPFHDMVHALSVKARGVSVPEQWDYAFTTAGSARSIIAFTFMPLGKAP
;
A
#
# COMPACT_ATOMS: atom_id res chain seq x y z
N MET A 1 -14.94 7.77 14.14
CA MET A 1 -14.14 6.57 13.82
C MET A 1 -12.67 6.90 14.04
N PRO A 2 -11.99 6.21 14.97
CA PRO A 2 -10.69 6.60 15.49
C PRO A 2 -9.50 6.35 14.53
N PHE A 3 -9.69 5.56 13.47
CA PHE A 3 -8.71 5.32 12.39
C PHE A 3 -8.81 6.33 11.23
N ARG A 4 -9.72 7.30 11.32
CA ARG A 4 -9.80 8.38 10.32
C ARG A 4 -8.81 9.47 10.70
N VAL A 5 -8.13 9.99 9.69
CA VAL A 5 -7.21 11.13 9.84
C VAL A 5 -7.96 12.37 10.34
N ALA A 6 -7.35 13.07 11.31
CA ALA A 6 -7.81 14.36 11.82
C ALA A 6 -7.97 15.38 10.68
N LEU A 7 -8.93 16.32 10.79
CA LEU A 7 -9.34 17.20 9.69
C LEU A 7 -8.18 18.00 9.10
N GLU A 8 -7.33 18.53 9.97
CA GLU A 8 -6.11 19.29 9.69
C GLU A 8 -5.06 18.49 8.89
N ASN A 9 -5.06 17.16 9.03
CA ASN A 9 -4.10 16.25 8.42
C ASN A 9 -4.64 15.58 7.14
N ARG A 10 -5.84 15.97 6.65
CA ARG A 10 -6.47 15.42 5.43
C ARG A 10 -5.88 15.98 4.13
N ASN A 11 -4.57 15.94 4.02
CA ASN A 11 -3.84 16.39 2.85
C ASN A 11 -2.64 15.46 2.62
N VAL A 12 -2.05 15.55 1.43
CA VAL A 12 -0.92 14.70 1.03
C VAL A 12 0.38 15.04 1.75
N ALA A 13 0.48 16.21 2.38
CA ALA A 13 1.70 16.62 3.08
C ALA A 13 1.97 15.79 4.35
N VAL A 14 0.98 15.03 4.85
CA VAL A 14 1.23 14.07 5.92
C VAL A 14 2.30 13.05 5.54
N PHE A 15 2.39 12.69 4.25
CA PHE A 15 3.37 11.73 3.74
C PHE A 15 4.79 12.30 3.66
N ASN A 16 4.96 13.61 3.85
CA ASN A 16 6.27 14.29 3.77
C ASN A 16 7.09 14.18 5.05
N THR A 17 6.58 13.50 6.08
CA THR A 17 7.25 13.40 7.38
C THR A 17 7.08 12.02 7.98
N GLY A 18 8.17 11.39 8.41
CA GLY A 18 8.14 10.09 9.04
C GLY A 18 7.99 8.95 8.04
N ARG A 19 7.64 7.77 8.56
CA ARG A 19 7.55 6.53 7.80
C ARG A 19 6.11 6.13 7.58
N HIS A 20 5.81 5.76 6.33
CA HIS A 20 4.48 5.33 5.92
C HIS A 20 4.59 4.03 5.13
N VAL A 21 3.64 3.13 5.34
CA VAL A 21 3.44 1.95 4.47
C VAL A 21 2.01 1.99 3.98
N LEU A 22 1.83 2.22 2.69
CA LEU A 22 0.53 2.11 2.05
C LEU A 22 0.38 0.69 1.51
N VAL A 23 -0.72 0.02 1.84
CA VAL A 23 -0.99 -1.37 1.47
C VAL A 23 -2.33 -1.49 0.76
N ASP A 24 -2.40 -2.40 -0.21
CA ASP A 24 -3.60 -2.72 -0.98
C ASP A 24 -3.57 -4.18 -1.41
N ALA A 25 -4.74 -4.81 -1.53
CA ALA A 25 -4.88 -6.15 -2.07
C ALA A 25 -5.74 -6.16 -3.34
N SER A 26 -5.39 -7.06 -4.26
CA SER A 26 -5.98 -7.14 -5.59
C SER A 26 -6.27 -8.58 -5.97
N GLY A 27 -7.44 -8.83 -6.54
CA GLY A 27 -7.81 -10.16 -7.03
C GLY A 27 -6.95 -10.59 -8.22
N ALA A 28 -6.26 -11.72 -8.10
CA ALA A 28 -5.43 -12.34 -9.14
C ALA A 28 -6.18 -13.39 -9.99
N GLY A 29 -7.47 -13.59 -9.73
CA GLY A 29 -8.32 -14.58 -10.41
C GLY A 29 -8.31 -15.94 -9.72
N GLN A 30 -9.29 -16.79 -10.06
CA GLN A 30 -9.44 -18.15 -9.48
C GLN A 30 -9.48 -18.19 -7.94
N GLY A 31 -10.01 -17.14 -7.30
CA GLY A 31 -10.06 -17.02 -5.84
C GLY A 31 -8.74 -16.63 -5.18
N ARG A 32 -7.70 -16.29 -5.95
CA ARG A 32 -6.40 -15.84 -5.44
C ARG A 32 -6.35 -14.32 -5.36
N TYR A 33 -5.57 -13.82 -4.41
CA TYR A 33 -5.28 -12.40 -4.26
C TYR A 33 -3.75 -12.19 -4.21
N CYS A 34 -3.33 -10.96 -4.47
CA CYS A 34 -1.98 -10.49 -4.24
C CYS A 34 -2.05 -9.14 -3.55
N MET A 35 -1.07 -8.87 -2.71
CA MET A 35 -0.95 -7.61 -1.98
C MET A 35 0.29 -6.86 -2.42
N ALA A 36 0.23 -5.55 -2.24
CA ALA A 36 1.32 -4.63 -2.52
C ALA A 36 1.55 -3.73 -1.31
N ALA A 37 2.80 -3.28 -1.15
CA ALA A 37 3.19 -2.30 -0.17
C ALA A 37 4.07 -1.23 -0.81
N VAL A 38 3.72 0.03 -0.57
CA VAL A 38 4.53 1.21 -0.92
C VAL A 38 5.07 1.80 0.37
N CYS A 39 6.38 1.65 0.60
CA CYS A 39 7.06 2.20 1.75
C CYS A 39 7.61 3.59 1.43
N MET A 40 7.31 4.56 2.27
CA MET A 40 7.72 5.95 2.11
C MET A 40 8.38 6.51 3.37
N GLU A 41 9.46 7.27 3.19
CA GLU A 41 10.12 8.01 4.24
C GLU A 41 10.26 9.48 3.80
N ASP A 42 9.75 10.40 4.62
CA ASP A 42 9.85 11.85 4.41
C ASP A 42 9.48 12.32 2.99
N GLY A 43 8.36 11.82 2.46
CA GLY A 43 7.81 12.18 1.15
C GLY A 43 8.42 11.41 -0.02
N VAL A 44 9.39 10.53 0.24
CA VAL A 44 10.09 9.75 -0.77
C VAL A 44 9.65 8.29 -0.68
N VAL A 45 9.21 7.71 -1.80
CA VAL A 45 9.03 6.25 -1.91
C VAL A 45 10.40 5.61 -1.82
N VAL A 46 10.60 4.61 -0.97
CA VAL A 46 11.92 3.95 -0.81
C VAL A 46 11.87 2.46 -1.14
N GLN A 47 10.72 1.82 -0.96
CA GLN A 47 10.53 0.40 -1.30
C GLN A 47 9.14 0.16 -1.86
N LEU A 48 9.05 -0.82 -2.77
CA LEU A 48 7.84 -1.26 -3.41
C LEU A 48 7.87 -2.78 -3.38
N HIS A 49 6.98 -3.36 -2.59
CA HIS A 49 6.91 -4.82 -2.41
C HIS A 49 5.60 -5.34 -2.97
N SER A 50 5.59 -6.59 -3.41
CA SER A 50 4.37 -7.36 -3.57
C SER A 50 4.55 -8.80 -3.10
N LYS A 51 3.47 -9.44 -2.69
CA LYS A 51 3.45 -10.84 -2.27
C LYS A 51 2.08 -11.46 -2.61
N PRO A 52 1.99 -12.74 -2.99
CA PRO A 52 0.71 -13.43 -3.07
C PRO A 52 0.04 -13.50 -1.70
N CYS A 53 -1.28 -13.31 -1.65
CA CYS A 53 -2.05 -13.48 -0.44
C CYS A 53 -2.37 -14.97 -0.21
N GLU A 54 -2.44 -15.37 1.05
CA GLU A 54 -3.05 -16.63 1.47
C GLU A 54 -4.58 -16.53 1.54
N ALA A 55 -5.10 -15.31 1.73
CA ALA A 55 -6.53 -15.03 1.79
C ALA A 55 -7.29 -15.39 0.50
N PHE A 56 -8.53 -15.85 0.70
CA PHE A 56 -9.47 -16.26 -0.36
C PHE A 56 -10.62 -15.26 -0.60
N SER A 57 -10.64 -14.15 0.14
CA SER A 57 -11.64 -13.09 -0.04
C SER A 57 -10.97 -11.71 0.01
N SER A 58 -11.60 -10.73 -0.64
CA SER A 58 -11.07 -9.37 -0.72
C SER A 58 -10.84 -8.78 0.67
N VAL A 59 -11.81 -8.87 1.60
CA VAL A 59 -11.64 -8.29 2.94
C VAL A 59 -10.53 -9.00 3.72
N LEU A 60 -10.41 -10.33 3.63
CA LEU A 60 -9.30 -11.05 4.29
C LEU A 60 -7.94 -10.69 3.67
N ALA A 61 -7.88 -10.50 2.36
CA ALA A 61 -6.63 -10.11 1.68
C ALA A 61 -6.18 -8.69 2.09
N GLU A 62 -7.14 -7.77 2.29
CA GLU A 62 -6.83 -6.44 2.83
C GLU A 62 -6.33 -6.52 4.28
N GLN A 63 -6.92 -7.38 5.12
CA GLN A 63 -6.44 -7.60 6.50
C GLN A 63 -5.00 -8.16 6.50
N GLU A 64 -4.75 -9.19 5.70
CA GLU A 64 -3.41 -9.77 5.51
C GLU A 64 -2.40 -8.70 5.04
N SER A 65 -2.81 -7.80 4.14
CA SER A 65 -1.96 -6.70 3.67
C SER A 65 -1.63 -5.68 4.77
N ILE A 66 -2.56 -5.41 5.69
CA ILE A 66 -2.36 -4.51 6.85
C ILE A 66 -1.36 -5.12 7.82
N GLU A 67 -1.52 -6.40 8.14
CA GLU A 67 -0.61 -7.15 9.01
C GLU A 67 0.80 -7.13 8.42
N TRP A 68 0.92 -7.47 7.14
CA TRP A 68 2.19 -7.44 6.43
C TRP A 68 2.80 -6.03 6.41
N GLY A 69 2.01 -4.98 6.21
CA GLY A 69 2.47 -3.59 6.31
C GLY A 69 3.07 -3.24 7.67
N CYS A 70 2.51 -3.80 8.74
CA CYS A 70 3.03 -3.64 10.10
C CYS A 70 4.35 -4.40 10.33
N GLU A 71 4.54 -5.53 9.64
CA GLU A 71 5.77 -6.33 9.70
C GLU A 71 6.92 -5.71 8.91
N ILE A 72 6.63 -5.14 7.72
CA ILE A 72 7.65 -4.50 6.87
C ILE A 72 8.37 -3.41 7.67
N TRP A 73 7.60 -2.46 8.23
CA TRP A 73 8.13 -1.38 9.06
C TRP A 73 7.33 -1.23 10.37
N PRO A 74 7.83 -1.79 11.48
CA PRO A 74 7.16 -1.76 12.78
C PRO A 74 6.87 -0.35 13.32
N ASP A 75 7.64 0.66 12.94
CA ASP A 75 7.51 2.04 13.42
C ASP A 75 6.77 2.97 12.44
N ALA A 76 6.28 2.46 11.31
CA ALA A 76 5.60 3.25 10.30
C ALA A 76 4.09 3.37 10.55
N TRP A 77 3.48 4.45 10.05
CA TRP A 77 2.02 4.52 9.91
C TRP A 77 1.57 3.69 8.72
N VAL A 78 0.56 2.84 8.93
CA VAL A 78 0.02 1.93 7.91
C VAL A 78 -1.27 2.49 7.35
N TRP A 79 -1.43 2.42 6.03
CA TRP A 79 -2.55 3.01 5.31
C TRP A 79 -3.23 1.96 4.43
N ASN A 80 -4.54 1.81 4.60
CA ASN A 80 -5.36 0.94 3.77
C ASN A 80 -6.70 1.64 3.52
N ASP A 81 -7.36 1.42 2.38
CA ASP A 81 -8.62 2.11 2.06
C ASP A 81 -9.88 1.25 2.22
N CYS A 82 -9.72 -0.02 2.62
CA CYS A 82 -10.81 -0.94 2.95
C CYS A 82 -11.26 -0.79 4.41
N ILE A 83 -12.29 0.03 4.63
CA ILE A 83 -12.85 0.26 5.97
C ILE A 83 -13.22 -1.06 6.70
N PRO A 84 -13.90 -2.05 6.07
CA PRO A 84 -14.21 -3.31 6.74
C PRO A 84 -12.97 -4.07 7.24
N ALA A 85 -11.87 -4.04 6.49
CA ALA A 85 -10.62 -4.69 6.90
C ALA A 85 -9.96 -3.97 8.08
N ILE A 86 -9.93 -2.63 8.04
CA ILE A 86 -9.43 -1.82 9.17
C ILE A 86 -10.24 -2.07 10.44
N GLU A 87 -11.56 -2.13 10.33
CA GLU A 87 -12.45 -2.38 11.46
C GLU A 87 -12.22 -3.78 12.04
N ALA A 88 -12.05 -4.79 11.19
CA ALA A 88 -11.74 -6.16 11.63
C ALA A 88 -10.37 -6.25 12.32
N VAL A 89 -9.31 -5.69 11.71
CA VAL A 89 -7.96 -5.69 12.30
C VAL A 89 -7.93 -4.95 13.64
N LEU A 90 -8.63 -3.81 13.77
CA LEU A 90 -8.65 -3.06 15.03
C LEU A 90 -9.47 -3.74 16.12
N LEU A 91 -10.45 -4.58 15.74
CA LEU A 91 -11.19 -5.40 16.70
C LEU A 91 -10.28 -6.48 17.30
N GLU A 92 -9.45 -7.11 16.47
CA GLU A 92 -8.53 -8.17 16.87
C GLU A 92 -7.26 -7.61 17.56
N THR A 93 -6.73 -6.50 17.04
CA THR A 93 -5.51 -5.85 17.52
C THR A 93 -5.74 -4.35 17.79
N PRO A 94 -6.38 -3.99 18.92
CA PRO A 94 -6.65 -2.60 19.27
C PRO A 94 -5.40 -1.72 19.41
N ALA A 95 -4.23 -2.32 19.67
CA ALA A 95 -2.95 -1.63 19.79
C ALA A 95 -2.50 -0.93 18.50
N LEU A 96 -3.07 -1.28 17.34
CA LEU A 96 -2.80 -0.59 16.07
C LEU A 96 -3.54 0.75 15.94
N LEU A 97 -4.36 1.13 16.92
CA LEU A 97 -4.97 2.44 16.96
C LEU A 97 -3.92 3.55 17.06
N GLY A 98 -4.01 4.55 16.19
CA GLY A 98 -2.97 5.59 16.07
C GLY A 98 -1.78 5.18 15.20
N LYS A 99 -1.80 3.96 14.63
CA LYS A 99 -0.83 3.48 13.63
C LYS A 99 -1.51 3.15 12.30
N LEU A 100 -2.71 2.58 12.33
CA LEU A 100 -3.50 2.21 11.15
C LEU A 100 -4.52 3.30 10.79
N TYR A 101 -4.48 3.75 9.53
CA TYR A 101 -5.27 4.86 9.04
C TYR A 101 -5.99 4.60 7.73
N TRP A 102 -7.19 5.17 7.63
CA TRP A 102 -7.94 5.26 6.39
C TRP A 102 -7.60 6.57 5.64
N PRO A 103 -7.08 6.51 4.40
CA PRO A 103 -6.80 7.70 3.62
C PRO A 103 -8.09 8.33 3.10
N THR A 104 -8.25 9.64 3.35
CA THR A 104 -9.37 10.37 2.76
C THR A 104 -9.20 10.53 1.24
N PRO A 105 -10.27 10.76 0.45
CA PRO A 105 -10.15 10.90 -1.00
C PRO A 105 -9.10 11.93 -1.48
N ARG A 106 -8.86 13.00 -0.70
CA ARG A 106 -7.85 14.03 -1.00
C ARG A 106 -6.40 13.56 -0.79
N MET A 107 -6.20 12.47 -0.05
CA MET A 107 -4.90 11.89 0.27
C MET A 107 -4.53 10.72 -0.65
N ARG A 108 -5.50 10.18 -1.40
CA ARG A 108 -5.30 8.99 -2.22
C ARG A 108 -4.30 9.22 -3.37
N LYS A 109 -4.22 10.43 -3.90
CA LYS A 109 -3.27 10.74 -4.98
C LYS A 109 -1.99 11.36 -4.42
N PRO A 110 -0.79 10.94 -4.88
CA PRO A 110 -0.53 9.87 -5.85
C PRO A 110 -0.32 8.48 -5.24
N PHE A 111 -0.16 8.36 -3.92
CA PHE A 111 0.43 7.17 -3.31
C PHE A 111 -0.53 5.99 -3.12
N HIS A 112 -1.83 6.24 -2.88
CA HIS A 112 -2.83 5.17 -2.88
C HIS A 112 -3.04 4.61 -4.30
N ASP A 113 -3.13 5.51 -5.30
CA ASP A 113 -3.18 5.10 -6.71
C ASP A 113 -1.93 4.27 -7.10
N MET A 114 -0.78 4.58 -6.52
CA MET A 114 0.47 3.84 -6.72
C MET A 114 0.41 2.42 -6.13
N VAL A 115 0.01 2.26 -4.86
CA VAL A 115 -0.10 0.92 -4.27
C VAL A 115 -1.16 0.08 -4.98
N HIS A 116 -2.26 0.71 -5.41
CA HIS A 116 -3.30 0.03 -6.19
C HIS A 116 -2.78 -0.44 -7.57
N ALA A 117 -2.06 0.41 -8.30
CA ALA A 117 -1.46 0.02 -9.57
C ALA A 117 -0.44 -1.11 -9.40
N LEU A 118 0.33 -1.08 -8.31
CA LEU A 118 1.27 -2.14 -7.96
C LEU A 118 0.54 -3.46 -7.64
N SER A 119 -0.52 -3.42 -6.84
CA SER A 119 -1.33 -4.60 -6.49
C SER A 119 -1.95 -5.22 -7.74
N VAL A 120 -2.40 -4.39 -8.71
CA VAL A 120 -2.91 -4.86 -10.00
C VAL A 120 -1.83 -5.54 -10.83
N LYS A 121 -0.61 -4.96 -10.88
CA LYS A 121 0.49 -5.56 -11.65
C LYS A 121 0.97 -6.87 -11.03
N ALA A 122 1.00 -6.96 -9.71
CA ALA A 122 1.45 -8.12 -8.95
C ALA A 122 0.57 -9.37 -9.15
N ARG A 123 -0.63 -9.23 -9.75
CA ARG A 123 -1.53 -10.37 -10.03
C ARG A 123 -0.90 -11.48 -10.87
N GLY A 124 0.07 -11.13 -11.72
CA GLY A 124 0.81 -12.07 -12.55
C GLY A 124 1.99 -12.74 -11.85
N VAL A 125 2.30 -12.35 -10.61
CA VAL A 125 3.47 -12.78 -9.86
C VAL A 125 3.08 -13.83 -8.82
N SER A 126 3.82 -14.95 -8.78
CA SER A 126 3.53 -16.07 -7.88
C SER A 126 4.42 -16.15 -6.63
N VAL A 127 5.36 -15.22 -6.48
CA VAL A 127 6.33 -15.16 -5.38
C VAL A 127 6.44 -13.72 -4.85
N PRO A 128 6.99 -13.50 -3.65
CA PRO A 128 7.32 -12.14 -3.22
C PRO A 128 8.28 -11.46 -4.19
N GLU A 129 8.05 -10.18 -4.49
CA GLU A 129 8.88 -9.37 -5.38
C GLU A 129 9.09 -7.96 -4.79
N GLN A 130 10.33 -7.48 -4.91
CA GLN A 130 10.67 -6.07 -4.76
C GLN A 130 10.71 -5.46 -6.16
N TRP A 131 10.18 -4.25 -6.28
CA TRP A 131 10.10 -3.56 -7.55
C TRP A 131 10.91 -2.27 -7.56
N ASP A 132 11.54 -2.00 -8.69
CA ASP A 132 12.15 -0.70 -8.95
C ASP A 132 11.13 0.28 -9.52
N TYR A 133 11.29 1.55 -9.17
CA TYR A 133 10.57 2.65 -9.78
C TYR A 133 11.55 3.74 -10.23
N ALA A 134 11.30 4.32 -11.39
CA ALA A 134 11.97 5.54 -11.85
C ALA A 134 10.93 6.65 -12.00
N PHE A 135 11.13 7.79 -11.35
CA PHE A 135 10.36 9.00 -11.66
C PHE A 135 10.77 9.49 -13.06
N THR A 136 10.01 9.15 -14.10
CA THR A 136 10.15 9.84 -15.38
C THR A 136 9.37 11.15 -15.32
N THR A 137 10.02 12.27 -15.02
CA THR A 137 9.43 13.59 -15.25
C THR A 137 9.35 13.84 -16.75
N ALA A 138 8.16 13.77 -17.34
CA ALA A 138 7.89 14.33 -18.66
C ALA A 138 6.84 15.44 -18.54
N GLY A 139 7.13 16.59 -19.15
CA GLY A 139 6.25 17.75 -19.15
C GLY A 139 4.83 17.41 -19.62
N SER A 140 3.88 18.10 -19.01
CA SER A 140 2.45 18.21 -19.36
C SER A 140 1.51 17.03 -18.99
N ALA A 141 0.74 17.30 -17.94
CA ALA A 141 -0.72 17.21 -17.84
C ALA A 141 -1.47 15.87 -17.89
N ARG A 142 -0.90 14.71 -18.27
CA ARG A 142 -1.64 13.43 -18.22
C ARG A 142 -0.76 12.21 -17.97
N SER A 143 0.16 12.31 -17.01
CA SER A 143 1.09 11.23 -16.69
C SER A 143 0.37 10.06 -16.02
N ILE A 144 -0.23 9.19 -16.84
CA ILE A 144 -0.41 7.79 -16.52
C ILE A 144 0.96 7.31 -16.07
N ILE A 145 1.11 6.96 -14.79
CA ILE A 145 2.35 6.38 -14.28
C ILE A 145 2.48 5.03 -14.97
N ALA A 146 3.19 5.01 -16.09
CA ALA A 146 3.62 3.79 -16.73
C ALA A 146 4.72 3.22 -15.84
N PHE A 147 4.31 2.49 -14.81
CA PHE A 147 5.22 1.81 -13.91
C PHE A 147 5.94 0.70 -14.71
N THR A 148 7.10 1.03 -15.26
CA THR A 148 8.02 0.06 -15.85
C THR A 148 8.82 -0.58 -14.73
N PHE A 149 8.14 -1.41 -13.95
CA PHE A 149 8.84 -2.25 -12.99
C PHE A 149 9.56 -3.36 -13.75
N MET A 150 10.89 -3.28 -13.84
CA MET A 150 11.72 -4.35 -14.40
C MET A 150 12.11 -5.31 -13.28
N PRO A 151 12.03 -6.64 -13.48
CA PRO A 151 12.70 -7.55 -12.58
C PRO A 151 14.21 -7.31 -12.72
N LEU A 152 14.84 -6.76 -11.69
CA LEU A 152 16.30 -6.86 -11.57
C LEU A 152 16.61 -8.35 -11.54
N GLY A 153 17.34 -8.79 -12.57
CA GLY A 153 17.70 -10.19 -12.74
C GLY A 153 18.21 -10.80 -11.44
N LYS A 154 17.92 -12.09 -11.27
CA LYS A 154 18.37 -12.93 -10.15
C LYS A 154 19.72 -12.43 -9.63
N ALA A 155 19.74 -11.93 -8.38
CA ALA A 155 21.00 -11.77 -7.67
C ALA A 155 21.76 -13.12 -7.71
N PRO A 156 23.10 -13.09 -7.84
CA PRO A 156 23.93 -14.25 -8.15
C PRO A 156 23.75 -15.44 -7.21
#